data_AF-A0A4Q5W9L9-F1
#
_entry.id   AF-A0A4Q5W9L9-F1
#
_cell.length_a   1.000
_cell.length_b   1.000
_cell.length_c   1.000
_cell.angle_alpha   90.00
_cell.angle_beta   90.00
_cell.angle_gamma   90.00
#
_symmetry.space_group_name_H-M   'P 1'
#
loop_
_entity.id
_entity.type
_entity.pdbx_description
1 polymer ?
#
loop_
_entity_poly.entity_id
_entity_poly.type
_entity_poly.pdbx_seq_one_letter_code
_entity_poly.pdbx_strand_id
1 'polypeptide(L)' 'SEVDANTLMSRKVQGLYFAGEVLDVDGITGGFNFQHAWTSGWIAAGLKT' A
#
# COMPACT_ATOMS: atom_id res chain seq x y z
N SER A 1 11.55 6.66 2.37
CA SER A 1 10.59 5.81 1.62
C SER A 1 10.40 6.40 0.22
N GLU A 2 10.21 5.56 -0.79
CA GLU A 2 10.00 5.95 -2.20
C GLU A 2 8.51 6.01 -2.58
N VAL A 3 7.63 5.63 -1.65
CA VAL A 3 6.18 5.58 -1.81
C VAL A 3 5.54 6.57 -0.82
N ASP A 4 4.60 7.38 -1.30
CA ASP A 4 3.81 8.27 -0.46
C ASP A 4 2.87 7.47 0.45
N ALA A 5 2.93 7.68 1.76
CA ALA A 5 2.19 6.85 2.71
C ALA A 5 0.67 7.10 2.69
N ASN A 6 0.21 8.25 2.21
CA ASN A 6 -1.20 8.60 2.16
C ASN A 6 -1.87 8.13 0.88
N THR A 7 -1.14 8.04 -0.22
CA THR A 7 -1.70 7.70 -1.54
C THR A 7 -1.20 6.37 -2.09
N LEU A 8 -0.08 5.88 -1.55
CA LEU A 8 0.70 4.76 -2.07
C LEU A 8 1.21 4.94 -3.51
N MET A 9 1.23 6.19 -4.00
CA MET A 9 1.87 6.55 -5.26
C MET A 9 3.40 6.59 -5.09
N SER A 10 4.12 6.17 -6.13
CA SER A 10 5.57 6.39 -6.24
C SER A 10 5.88 7.89 -6.18
N ARG A 11 6.91 8.25 -5.41
CA ARG A 11 7.51 9.60 -5.43
C ARG A 11 8.41 9.84 -6.64
N LYS A 12 8.75 8.78 -7.40
CA LYS A 12 9.65 8.85 -8.56
C LYS A 12 8.92 8.80 -9.91
N VAL A 13 7.75 8.15 -9.96
CA VAL A 13 6.98 7.95 -11.20
C VAL A 13 5.51 8.30 -10.93
N GLN A 14 5.04 9.40 -11.52
CA GLN A 14 3.65 9.83 -11.37
C GLN A 14 2.69 8.79 -11.97
N GLY A 15 1.59 8.48 -11.26
CA GLY A 15 0.59 7.52 -11.71
C GLY A 15 0.95 6.05 -11.48
N LEU A 16 2.13 5.75 -10.94
CA LEU A 16 2.51 4.41 -10.50
C LEU A 16 2.19 4.24 -9.01
N TYR A 17 1.45 3.18 -8.67
CA TYR A 17 1.02 2.89 -7.30
C TYR A 17 1.46 1.48 -6.88
N PHE A 18 1.67 1.30 -5.59
CA PHE A 18 2.07 0.01 -5.00
C PHE A 18 1.12 -0.36 -3.86
N ALA A 19 0.84 -1.65 -3.71
CA ALA A 19 0.00 -2.16 -2.64
C ALA A 19 0.36 -3.61 -2.31
N GLY A 20 0.01 -4.05 -1.11
CA GLY A 20 0.26 -5.40 -0.64
C GLY A 20 1.74 -5.70 -0.37
N GLU A 21 2.07 -6.98 -0.48
CA GLU A 21 3.35 -7.56 -0.04
C GLU A 21 4.57 -7.11 -0.86
N VAL A 22 4.36 -6.41 -1.99
CA VAL A 22 5.47 -5.79 -2.74
C VAL A 22 6.09 -4.60 -2.00
N LEU A 23 5.35 -4.01 -1.06
CA LEU A 23 5.85 -2.97 -0.18
C LEU A 23 6.68 -3.59 0.95
N ASP A 24 7.71 -2.87 1.39
CA ASP A 24 8.53 -3.25 2.55
C ASP A 24 7.76 -3.04 3.86
N VAL A 25 6.74 -3.88 4.06
CA VAL A 25 5.86 -3.93 5.23
C VAL A 25 5.55 -5.40 5.50
N ASP A 26 5.91 -5.86 6.68
CA ASP A 26 5.63 -7.23 7.13
C ASP A 26 4.89 -7.24 8.47
N GLY A 27 3.86 -8.06 8.55
CA GLY A 27 3.07 -8.29 9.75
C GLY A 27 3.37 -9.65 10.37
N ILE A 28 3.17 -9.77 11.68
CA ILE A 28 3.20 -11.08 12.34
C ILE A 28 2.11 -12.02 11.76
N THR A 29 2.25 -13.32 11.98
CA THR A 29 1.19 -14.30 11.65
C THR A 29 -0.12 -13.96 12.38
N GLY A 30 -1.25 -14.27 11.76
CA GLY A 30 -2.58 -13.96 12.33
C GLY A 30 -3.44 -13.03 11.47
N GLY A 31 -3.11 -12.88 10.19
CA GLY A 31 -3.93 -12.12 9.23
C GLY A 31 -3.50 -10.66 9.02
N PHE A 32 -2.42 -10.20 9.66
CA PHE A 32 -1.94 -8.82 9.52
C PHE A 32 -1.47 -8.50 8.09
N ASN A 33 -0.78 -9.43 7.42
CA ASN A 33 -0.40 -9.26 6.01
C ASN A 33 -1.62 -9.16 5.09
N PHE A 34 -2.70 -9.91 5.36
CA PHE A 34 -3.96 -9.73 4.64
C PHE A 34 -4.58 -8.36 4.92
N GLN A 35 -4.66 -7.95 6.19
CA GLN A 35 -5.17 -6.62 6.54
C GLN A 35 -4.40 -5.51 5.82
N HIS A 36 -3.07 -5.62 5.76
CA HIS A 36 -2.21 -4.70 5.01
C HIS A 36 -2.51 -4.74 3.51
N ALA A 37 -2.61 -5.93 2.90
CA ALA A 37 -2.94 -6.08 1.48
C ALA A 37 -4.28 -5.43 1.10
N TRP A 38 -5.34 -5.68 1.88
CA TRP A 38 -6.66 -5.09 1.64
C TRP A 38 -6.65 -3.58 1.84
N THR A 39 -6.08 -3.11 2.95
CA THR A 39 -6.04 -1.69 3.28
C THR A 39 -5.24 -0.92 2.23
N SER A 40 -4.02 -1.36 1.93
CA SER A 40 -3.18 -0.70 0.93
C SER A 40 -3.81 -0.71 -0.47
N GLY A 41 -4.44 -1.81 -0.89
CA GLY A 41 -5.19 -1.86 -2.15
C GLY A 41 -6.31 -0.82 -2.23
N TRP A 42 -7.10 -0.67 -1.15
CA TRP A 42 -8.14 0.36 -1.05
C TRP A 42 -7.58 1.78 -1.17
N ILE A 43 -6.45 2.04 -0.52
CA ILE A 43 -5.76 3.33 -0.56
C ILE A 43 -5.26 3.64 -1.99
N ALA A 44 -4.55 2.69 -2.61
CA ALA A 44 -3.95 2.86 -3.94
C ALA A 44 -5.02 3.05 -5.03
N ALA A 45 -6.20 2.43 -4.87
CA ALA A 45 -7.34 2.61 -5.78
C ALA A 45 -8.04 3.98 -5.64
N GLY A 46 -7.67 4.79 -4.64
CA GLY A 46 -8.29 6.10 -4.40
C GLY A 46 -9.73 6.02 -3.87
N LEU A 47 -10.15 4.88 -3.31
CA LEU A 47 -11.51 4.65 -2.82
C LEU A 47 -11.76 5.22 -1.42
N LYS A 48 -10.83 6.03 -0.90
CA LYS A 48 -10.98 6.71 0.39
C LYS A 48 -12.16 7.69 0.34
N THR A 49 -13.17 7.46 1.18
CA THR A 49 -14.24 8.43 1.46
C THR A 49 -13.71 9.63 2.22
#